data_AF-A0AAJ2PS32-F1
#
_entry.id   AF-A0AAJ2PS32-F1
#
_cell.length_a   1.000
_cell.length_b   1.000
_cell.length_c   1.000
_cell.angle_alpha   90.00
_cell.angle_beta   90.00
_cell.angle_gamma   90.00
#
_symmetry.space_group_name_H-M   'P 1'
#
loop_
_entity.id
_entity.type
_entity.pdbx_description
1 polymer ?
#
loop_
_entity_poly.entity_id
_entity_poly.type
_entity_poly.pdbx_seq_one_letter_code
_entity_poly.pdbx_strand_id
1 'polypeptide(L)' 'MVPKTLRLGDDDPEVTELQLRLRQLGLYNGDIDESFDSQVEQAVLVYQTSRGITKDKEEPGVYGLVTREQLESETKRP' A
#
# COMPACT_ATOMS: atom_id res chain seq x y z
N MET A 1 16.71 -2.19 9.75
CA MET A 1 16.67 -1.94 8.30
C MET A 1 15.36 -1.23 8.01
N VAL A 2 15.36 -0.17 7.21
CA VAL A 2 14.12 0.55 6.86
C VAL A 2 13.47 -0.22 5.70
N PRO A 3 12.16 -0.55 5.76
CA PRO A 3 11.47 -1.21 4.67
C PRO A 3 11.55 -0.38 3.39
N LYS A 4 11.59 -1.06 2.23
CA LYS A 4 11.63 -0.38 0.94
C LYS A 4 10.32 0.37 0.71
N THR A 5 10.44 1.61 0.23
CA THR A 5 9.30 2.39 -0.23
C THR A 5 8.85 1.90 -1.61
N LEU A 6 7.60 1.44 -1.75
CA LEU A 6 7.03 1.00 -3.03
C LEU A 6 6.18 2.10 -3.66
N ARG A 7 6.22 2.22 -4.99
CA ARG A 7 5.51 3.24 -5.77
C ARG A 7 5.10 2.72 -7.16
N LEU A 8 4.26 3.48 -7.85
CA LEU A 8 3.82 3.18 -9.21
C LEU A 8 4.98 2.78 -10.14
N GLY A 9 4.82 1.61 -10.79
CA GLY A 9 5.81 1.04 -11.71
C GLY A 9 6.88 0.16 -11.05
N ASP A 10 6.85 0.00 -9.72
CA ASP A 10 7.67 -1.01 -9.06
C ASP A 10 7.09 -2.42 -9.30
N ASP A 11 7.95 -3.35 -9.71
CA ASP A 11 7.69 -4.78 -9.68
C ASP A 11 8.54 -5.39 -8.56
N ASP A 12 7.91 -5.69 -7.43
CA ASP A 12 8.58 -6.12 -6.21
C ASP A 12 7.71 -7.15 -5.45
N PRO A 13 8.29 -8.26 -4.95
CA PRO A 13 7.53 -9.25 -4.17
C PRO A 13 6.80 -8.66 -2.95
N GLU A 14 7.27 -7.55 -2.38
CA GLU A 14 6.58 -6.86 -1.28
C GLU A 14 5.26 -6.21 -1.72
N VAL A 15 5.05 -5.95 -3.02
CA VAL A 15 3.78 -5.45 -3.55
C VAL A 15 2.67 -6.49 -3.41
N THR A 16 2.99 -7.78 -3.51
CA THR A 16 2.00 -8.86 -3.25
C THR A 16 1.44 -8.78 -1.84
N GLU A 17 2.31 -8.53 -0.84
CA GLU A 17 1.85 -8.34 0.54
C GLU A 17 0.95 -7.09 0.65
N LEU A 18 1.34 -5.98 0.02
CA LEU A 18 0.52 -4.76 -0.04
C LEU A 18 -0.86 -5.02 -0.66
N GLN A 19 -0.91 -5.63 -1.85
CA GLN A 19 -2.15 -5.94 -2.57
C GLN A 19 -3.08 -6.82 -1.72
N LEU A 20 -2.54 -7.86 -1.08
CA LEU A 20 -3.30 -8.76 -0.21
C LEU A 20 -3.86 -8.04 1.03
N ARG A 21 -3.09 -7.14 1.64
CA ARG A 21 -3.54 -6.36 2.81
C ARG A 21 -4.61 -5.33 2.43
N LEU A 22 -4.43 -4.61 1.32
CA LEU A 22 -5.45 -3.69 0.79
C LEU A 22 -6.75 -4.44 0.45
N ARG A 23 -6.65 -5.69 -0.04
CA ARG A 23 -7.79 -6.56 -0.29
C ARG A 23 -8.51 -7.01 0.99
N GLN A 24 -7.79 -7.26 2.08
CA GLN A 24 -8.42 -7.52 3.38
C GLN A 24 -9.29 -6.35 3.86
N LEU A 25 -8.89 -5.12 3.54
CA LEU A 25 -9.67 -3.91 3.84
C LEU A 25 -10.75 -3.60 2.78
N GLY A 26 -10.87 -4.42 1.73
CA GLY A 26 -11.80 -4.20 0.63
C GLY A 26 -11.45 -3.01 -0.27
N LEU A 27 -10.22 -2.51 -0.19
CA LEU A 27 -9.73 -1.35 -0.94
C LEU A 27 -9.11 -1.73 -2.29
N TYR A 28 -8.75 -3.00 -2.46
CA TYR A 28 -8.16 -3.53 -3.68
C TYR A 28 -8.84 -4.84 -4.08
N ASN A 29 -9.27 -4.94 -5.34
CA ASN A 29 -9.92 -6.12 -5.91
C ASN A 29 -9.28 -6.58 -7.23
N GLY A 30 -8.11 -6.04 -7.57
CA GLY A 30 -7.35 -6.43 -8.75
C GLY A 30 -6.55 -7.71 -8.54
N ASP A 31 -5.64 -7.97 -9.48
CA ASP A 31 -4.78 -9.15 -9.49
C ASP A 31 -3.68 -9.06 -8.43
N ILE A 32 -3.21 -10.23 -7.96
CA ILE A 32 -2.08 -10.29 -7.02
C ILE A 32 -0.86 -10.75 -7.83
N ASP A 33 -0.09 -9.80 -8.32
CA ASP A 33 0.89 -10.00 -9.41
C ASP A 33 2.25 -9.32 -9.18
N GLU A 34 2.54 -8.87 -7.95
CA GLU A 34 3.79 -8.18 -7.57
C GLU A 34 3.98 -6.81 -8.25
N SER A 35 3.03 -6.35 -9.06
CA SER A 35 3.14 -5.08 -9.78
C SER A 35 2.40 -3.96 -9.06
N PHE A 36 3.11 -2.86 -8.80
CA PHE A 36 2.52 -1.65 -8.26
C PHE A 36 1.93 -0.85 -9.41
N ASP A 37 0.75 -1.27 -9.87
CA ASP A 37 0.02 -0.62 -10.94
C ASP A 37 -0.81 0.59 -10.45
N SER A 38 -1.54 1.22 -11.38
CA SER A 38 -2.40 2.36 -11.05
C SER A 38 -3.58 1.99 -10.14
N GLN A 39 -4.01 0.73 -10.12
CA GLN A 39 -5.06 0.26 -9.22
C GLN A 39 -4.53 0.14 -7.78
N VAL A 40 -3.30 -0.35 -7.62
CA VAL A 40 -2.61 -0.40 -6.32
C VAL A 40 -2.37 1.02 -5.80
N GLU A 41 -1.86 1.93 -6.64
CA GLU A 41 -1.67 3.34 -6.27
C GLU A 41 -2.99 3.99 -5.81
N GLN A 42 -4.07 3.78 -6.55
CA GLN A 42 -5.38 4.31 -6.19
C GLN A 42 -5.88 3.73 -4.86
N ALA A 43 -5.68 2.44 -4.61
CA ALA A 43 -6.04 1.81 -3.34
C ALA A 43 -5.22 2.36 -2.17
N VAL A 44 -3.92 2.61 -2.36
CA VAL A 44 -3.06 3.26 -1.37
C VAL A 44 -3.53 4.69 -1.10
N LEU A 45 -3.86 5.47 -2.13
CA LEU A 45 -4.40 6.83 -1.99
C LEU A 45 -5.70 6.86 -1.18
N VAL A 46 -6.63 5.95 -1.48
CA VAL A 46 -7.90 5.83 -0.75
C VAL A 46 -7.63 5.46 0.71
N TYR A 47 -6.73 4.50 0.95
CA TYR A 47 -6.32 4.11 2.29
C TYR A 47 -5.75 5.30 3.08
N GLN A 48 -4.73 5.97 2.53
CA GLN A 48 -4.07 7.12 3.14
C GLN A 48 -5.06 8.24 3.45
N THR A 49 -5.95 8.55 2.52
CA THR A 49 -6.99 9.57 2.69
C THR A 49 -7.95 9.18 3.82
N SER A 50 -8.38 7.91 3.88
CA SER A 50 -9.29 7.41 4.91
C SER A 50 -8.68 7.38 6.32
N ARG A 51 -7.35 7.35 6.43
CA ARG A 51 -6.60 7.32 7.69
C ARG A 51 -5.94 8.66 8.05
N GLY A 52 -6.12 9.69 7.23
CA GLY A 52 -5.50 10.99 7.47
C GLY A 52 -3.97 10.97 7.38
N ILE A 53 -3.42 10.11 6.52
CA ILE A 53 -2.01 10.15 6.14
C ILE A 53 -1.88 11.25 5.08
N THR A 54 -1.39 12.41 5.50
CA THR A 54 -1.23 13.59 4.64
C THR A 54 0.15 13.60 3.97
N LYS A 55 0.28 14.38 2.90
CA LYS A 55 1.54 14.63 2.18
C LYS A 55 2.72 15.09 3.06
N ASP A 56 2.43 15.66 4.23
CA ASP A 56 3.45 16.12 5.17
C ASP A 56 4.09 14.95 5.94
N LYS A 57 3.38 13.82 6.03
CA LYS A 57 3.86 12.58 6.65
C LYS A 57 4.51 11.65 5.62
N GLU A 58 3.85 11.49 4.47
CA GLU A 58 4.29 10.58 3.41
C GLU A 58 3.72 10.99 2.06
N GLU A 59 4.45 10.70 0.98
CA GLU A 59 4.01 11.01 -0.38
C GLU A 59 2.70 10.27 -0.73
N PRO A 60 1.70 10.96 -1.34
CA PRO A 60 0.45 10.32 -1.73
C PRO A 60 0.66 9.18 -2.72
N GLY A 61 -0.01 8.05 -2.52
CA GLY A 61 0.03 6.89 -3.43
C GLY A 61 1.28 6.03 -3.26
N VAL A 62 2.18 6.39 -2.36
CA VAL A 62 3.40 5.66 -2.06
C VAL A 62 3.19 4.78 -0.82
N TYR A 63 3.65 3.53 -0.88
CA TYR A 63 3.70 2.64 0.27
C TYR A 63 5.04 2.75 0.98
N GLY A 64 5.19 3.81 1.78
CA GLY A 64 6.36 4.05 2.62
C GLY A 64 6.16 3.54 4.06
N LEU A 65 7.06 3.95 4.96
CA LEU A 65 7.08 3.47 6.35
C LEU A 65 5.76 3.76 7.09
N VAL A 66 5.19 4.96 6.92
CA VAL A 66 4.01 5.38 7.67
C VAL A 66 2.79 4.60 7.21
N THR A 67 2.57 4.51 5.90
CA THR A 67 1.46 3.72 5.35
C THR A 67 1.63 2.24 5.69
N ARG A 68 2.87 1.71 5.62
CA ARG A 68 3.20 0.33 5.94
C ARG A 68 2.87 -0.03 7.38
N GLU A 69 3.41 0.71 8.35
CA GLU A 69 3.18 0.42 9.77
C GLU A 69 1.68 0.45 10.11
N GLN A 70 0.96 1.46 9.62
CA GLN A 70 -0.48 1.57 9.85
C GLN A 70 -1.23 0.39 9.20
N LEU A 71 -0.96 0.10 7.92
CA LEU A 71 -1.66 -0.95 7.17
C LEU A 71 -1.40 -2.33 7.79
N GLU A 72 -0.16 -2.59 8.19
CA GLU A 72 0.23 -3.84 8.84
C GLU A 72 -0.41 -4.00 10.23
N SER A 73 -0.64 -2.90 10.95
CA SER A 73 -1.32 -2.93 12.26
C SER A 73 -2.82 -3.22 12.17
N GLU A 74 -3.45 -2.84 11.05
CA GLU A 74 -4.89 -2.99 10.81
C GLU A 74 -5.26 -4.29 10.08
N THR A 75 -4.28 -4.96 9.48
CA THR A 75 -4.48 -6.16 8.65
C THR A 75 -3.70 -7.35 9.20
N LYS A 76 -4.15 -8.57 8.87
CA LYS A 76 -3.39 -9.76 9.21
C LYS A 76 -2.27 -9.93 8.19
N ARG A 77 -1.14 -10.48 8.64
CA ARG A 77 -0.10 -10.93 7.72
C ARG A 77 -0.71 -11.98 6.78
N PRO A 78 -0.70 -11.75 5.46
CA PRO A 78 -1.17 -12.74 4.49
C PRO A 78 -0.28 -13.98 4.47
#